data_AF-A0A4Q5REL2-F1
#
_entry.id   AF-A0A4Q5REL2-F1
#
_cell.length_a   1.000
_cell.length_b   1.000
_cell.length_c   1.000
_cell.angle_alpha   90.00
_cell.angle_beta   90.00
_cell.angle_gamma   90.00
#
_symmetry.space_group_name_H-M   'P 1'
#
loop_
_entity.id
_entity.type
_entity.pdbx_description
1 polymer ?
#
loop_
_entity_poly.entity_id
_entity_poly.type
_entity_poly.pdbx_seq_one_letter_code
_entity_poly.pdbx_strand_id
1 'polypeptide(L)' 'MGIISDKTERKALLEIAKALRVFQSLEFLCISAGDSVRIAHAEHIIRDVIANNGYGVRFAGKRGIRINKINIR' A
#
# COMPACT_ATOMS: atom_id res chain seq x y z
N MET A 1 -4.90 8.73 20.12
CA MET A 1 -3.57 8.74 19.49
C MET A 1 -2.71 7.73 20.22
N GLY A 2 -2.49 6.55 19.62
CA GLY A 2 -1.90 5.39 20.30
C GLY A 2 -0.43 5.60 20.66
N ILE A 3 -0.01 4.94 21.73
CA ILE A 3 1.34 4.96 22.34
C ILE A 3 2.31 4.13 21.48
N ILE A 4 2.37 4.40 20.18
CA ILE A 4 3.18 3.63 19.24
C ILE A 4 4.17 4.60 18.59
N SER A 5 5.47 4.37 18.78
CA SER A 5 6.50 5.28 18.24
C SER A 5 6.36 5.42 16.71
N ASP A 6 6.71 6.60 16.16
CA ASP A 6 6.70 6.90 14.70
C ASP A 6 7.38 5.77 13.88
N LYS A 7 8.43 5.14 14.43
CA LYS A 7 9.12 3.99 13.81
C LYS A 7 8.24 2.73 13.70
N THR A 8 7.44 2.45 14.72
CA THR A 8 6.57 1.28 14.79
C THR A 8 5.34 1.46 13.90
N GLU A 9 4.73 2.65 13.90
CA GLU A 9 3.64 2.99 12.97
C GLU A 9 4.12 2.91 11.52
N ARG A 10 5.28 3.50 11.21
CA ARG A 10 5.89 3.40 9.88
C ARG A 10 6.15 1.94 9.48
N LYS A 11 6.59 1.09 10.40
CA LYS A 11 6.83 -0.33 10.10
C LYS A 11 5.52 -1.07 9.80
N ALA A 12 4.47 -0.82 10.57
CA ALA A 12 3.15 -1.39 10.31
C ALA A 12 2.60 -0.96 8.94
N LEU A 13 2.69 0.34 8.62
CA LEU A 13 2.29 0.87 7.31
C LEU A 13 3.12 0.27 6.17
N LEU A 14 4.41 0.01 6.39
CA LEU A 14 5.25 -0.65 5.40
C LEU A 14 4.84 -2.10 5.15
N GLU A 15 4.49 -2.86 6.19
CA GLU A 15 3.99 -4.23 6.03
C GLU A 15 2.66 -4.25 5.25
N ILE A 16 1.74 -3.34 5.58
CA ILE A 16 0.49 -3.15 4.82
C ILE A 16 0.81 -2.82 3.35
N ALA A 17 1.73 -1.89 3.11
CA ALA A 17 2.11 -1.47 1.76
C ALA A 17 2.64 -2.62 0.92
N LYS A 18 3.37 -3.60 1.50
CA LYS A 18 3.90 -4.75 0.76
C LYS A 18 2.81 -5.59 0.09
N ALA A 19 1.58 -5.62 0.63
CA ALA A 19 0.46 -6.32 0.02
C ALA A 19 0.14 -5.80 -1.39
N LEU A 20 0.35 -4.51 -1.66
CA LEU A 20 0.11 -3.91 -2.97
C LEU A 20 0.98 -4.53 -4.08
N ARG A 21 2.12 -5.15 -3.75
CA ARG A 21 2.96 -5.84 -4.73
C ARG A 21 2.25 -7.06 -5.30
N VAL A 22 1.43 -7.72 -4.49
CA VAL A 22 0.70 -8.92 -4.91
C VAL A 22 -0.30 -8.55 -5.99
N PHE A 23 -0.99 -7.42 -5.85
CA PHE A 23 -2.00 -6.95 -6.81
C PHE A 23 -1.44 -6.73 -8.22
N GLN A 24 -0.20 -6.25 -8.37
CA GLN A 24 0.47 -6.16 -9.68
C GLN A 24 0.67 -7.53 -10.36
N SER A 25 0.82 -8.60 -9.58
CA SER A 25 1.04 -9.94 -10.12
C SER A 25 -0.28 -10.65 -10.44
N LEU A 26 -1.41 -10.15 -9.95
CA LEU A 26 -2.71 -10.78 -10.15
C LEU A 26 -3.23 -10.62 -11.59
N GLU A 27 -2.76 -9.61 -12.33
CA GLU A 27 -3.15 -9.38 -13.73
C GLU A 27 -2.86 -10.60 -14.64
N PHE A 28 -1.90 -11.45 -14.27
CA PHE A 28 -1.54 -12.67 -14.99
C PHE A 28 -2.39 -13.91 -14.64
N LEU A 29 -3.31 -13.81 -13.69
CA LEU A 29 -4.04 -14.97 -13.14
C LEU A 29 -5.43 -15.21 -13.76
N CYS A 30 -5.73 -14.64 -14.93
CA CYS A 30 -7.03 -14.81 -15.61
C CYS A 30 -8.24 -14.57 -14.68
N ILE A 31 -8.15 -13.53 -13.84
CA ILE A 31 -9.17 -13.23 -12.84
C ILE A 31 -10.47 -12.76 -13.50
N SER A 32 -11.62 -13.03 -12.87
CA SER A 32 -12.90 -12.53 -13.36
C SER A 32 -12.94 -10.99 -13.36
N ALA A 33 -13.74 -10.41 -14.24
CA ALA A 33 -13.93 -8.95 -14.28
C ALA A 33 -14.44 -8.40 -12.93
N GLY A 34 -15.32 -9.13 -12.24
CA GLY A 34 -15.82 -8.74 -10.93
C GLY A 34 -14.73 -8.71 -9.86
N ASP A 35 -13.80 -9.67 -9.90
CA ASP A 35 -12.69 -9.71 -8.95
C ASP A 35 -11.62 -8.67 -9.27
N SER A 36 -11.40 -8.36 -10.55
CA SER A 36 -10.53 -7.25 -10.97
C SER A 36 -10.97 -5.91 -10.35
N VAL A 37 -12.28 -5.62 -10.36
CA VAL A 37 -12.84 -4.42 -9.71
C VAL A 37 -12.61 -4.44 -8.20
N ARG A 38 -12.81 -5.59 -7.54
CA ARG A 38 -12.59 -5.74 -6.09
C ARG A 38 -11.13 -5.55 -5.71
N ILE A 39 -10.21 -6.08 -6.53
CA ILE A 39 -8.76 -5.92 -6.34
C ILE A 39 -8.36 -4.46 -6.48
N ALA A 40 -8.84 -3.77 -7.52
CA ALA A 40 -8.59 -2.35 -7.72
C ALA A 40 -9.12 -1.51 -6.53
N HIS A 41 -10.29 -1.87 -6.01
CA HIS A 41 -10.85 -1.20 -4.83
C HIS A 41 -10.02 -1.46 -3.57
N ALA A 42 -9.59 -2.70 -3.33
CA ALA A 42 -8.71 -3.05 -2.21
C ALA A 42 -7.36 -2.32 -2.28
N GLU A 43 -6.78 -2.21 -3.47
CA GLU A 43 -5.57 -1.41 -3.70
C GLU A 43 -5.79 0.06 -3.33
N HIS A 44 -6.92 0.65 -3.70
CA HIS A 44 -7.25 2.03 -3.35
C HIS A 44 -7.34 2.24 -1.84
N ILE A 45 -8.09 1.36 -1.14
CA ILE A 45 -8.26 1.43 0.32
C ILE A 45 -6.90 1.39 1.02
N ILE A 46 -6.00 0.49 0.61
CA ILE A 46 -4.69 0.37 1.24
C ILE A 46 -3.85 1.63 1.00
N ARG A 47 -3.88 2.20 -0.20
CA ARG A 47 -3.18 3.46 -0.51
C ARG A 47 -3.73 4.61 0.33
N ASP A 48 -5.04 4.70 0.50
CA ASP A 48 -5.71 5.74 1.31
C ASP A 48 -5.35 5.64 2.78
N VAL A 49 -5.34 4.43 3.35
CA VAL A 49 -4.89 4.21 4.74
C VAL A 49 -3.46 4.73 4.93
N ILE A 50 -2.56 4.44 3.99
CA ILE A 50 -1.17 4.90 4.09
C ILE A 50 -1.07 6.42 3.92
N ALA A 51 -1.83 7.00 2.98
CA ALA A 51 -1.89 8.44 2.72
C ALA A 51 -2.45 9.24 3.90
N ASN A 52 -3.52 8.75 4.53
CA ASN A 52 -4.12 9.37 5.72
C ASN A 52 -3.18 9.39 6.93
N ASN A 53 -2.15 8.54 6.93
CA ASN A 53 -1.08 8.55 7.93
C ASN A 53 0.13 9.42 7.50
N GLY A 54 0.01 10.19 6.41
CA GLY A 54 1.05 11.11 5.93
C GLY A 54 2.18 10.44 5.14
N TYR A 55 1.96 9.22 4.62
CA TYR A 55 2.95 8.50 3.80
C TYR A 55 2.43 8.22 2.40
N GLY A 56 3.35 8.18 1.44
CA GLY A 56 3.09 7.86 0.05
C GLY A 56 3.82 6.58 -0.33
N VAL A 57 3.16 5.75 -1.12
CA VAL A 57 3.71 4.48 -1.60
C VAL A 57 4.40 4.68 -2.94
N ARG A 58 5.61 4.14 -3.11
CA ARG A 58 6.29 4.02 -4.40
C ARG A 58 6.78 2.59 -4.64
N PHE A 59 6.59 2.11 -5.86
CA PHE A 59 7.19 0.88 -6.34
C PHE A 59 8.68 1.13 -6.60
N ALA A 60 9.54 0.44 -5.88
CA ALA A 60 10.98 0.54 -5.99
C ALA A 60 11.53 -0.63 -6.82
N GLY A 61 11.10 -0.76 -8.07
CA GLY A 61 11.60 -1.75 -9.04
C GLY A 61 11.91 -3.13 -8.44
N LYS A 62 13.15 -3.64 -8.62
CA LYS A 62 13.63 -4.93 -8.09
C LYS A 62 13.57 -5.09 -6.56
N ARG A 63 13.43 -4.01 -5.77
CA ARG A 63 13.49 -4.03 -4.29
C ARG A 63 12.12 -3.99 -3.61
N GLY A 64 11.01 -4.03 -4.36
CA GLY A 64 9.65 -4.11 -3.79
C GLY A 64 9.03 -2.74 -3.49
N ILE A 65 8.32 -2.62 -2.37
CA ILE A 65 7.54 -1.42 -2.02
C ILE A 65 8.27 -0.56 -0.99
N ARG A 66 8.24 0.77 -1.20
CA ARG A 66 8.75 1.77 -0.26
C ARG A 66 7.66 2.76 0.11
N ILE A 67 7.67 3.19 1.37
CA ILE A 67 6.85 4.30 1.85
C ILE A 67 7.74 5.50 2.20
N ASN A 68 7.33 6.67 1.73
CA ASN A 68 8.02 7.95 1.96
C ASN A 68 7.03 8.91 2.62
N LYS A 69 7.48 9.71 3.59
CA LYS A 69 6.61 10.73 4.21
C LYS A 69 6.23 11.77 3.14
N ILE A 70 4.95 12.06 3.00
CA ILE A 70 4.45 13.10 2.10
C ILE A 70 4.48 14.39 2.91
N ASN A 71 5.25 15.38 2.47
CA ASN A 71 5.07 16.74 2.97
C ASN A 71 3.81 17.29 2.31
N ILE A 72 2.68 17.11 2.98
CA ILE A 72 1.46 17.84 2.67
C ILE A 72 1.72 19.26 3.21
N ARG A 73 1.97 20.21 2.29
CA ARG A 73 2.05 21.64 2.61
C ARG A 73 0.66 22.18 2.87
#